data_AF-A0A9W3JUR9-F1
#
_entry.id   AF-A0A9W3JUR9-F1
#
_cell.length_a   1.000
_cell.length_b   1.000
_cell.length_c   1.000
_cell.angle_alpha   90.00
_cell.angle_beta   90.00
_cell.angle_gamma   90.00
#
_symmetry.space_group_name_H-M   'P 1'
#
loop_
_entity.id
_entity.type
_entity.pdbx_description
1 polymer ?
#
loop_
_entity_poly.entity_id
_entity_poly.type
_entity_poly.pdbx_seq_one_letter_code
_entity_poly.pdbx_strand_id
1 'polypeptide(L)'
;MKSRSYNEGTNNFVSKDTVPALTGYGFSPNVVAVITADKTETTSDLKITNRRISDQYNIEWVSSKWWGTNNKDTYNEFFTNHYKLDWKNHQVTLDNQKFLEEQMNSINSVNDKLNKGKGKLSLSMNGNQLKATSSNAGYGISYEDKNWGIFVNGEKVYTFNEKSTVGNISNDINKLNIKGPYIEIKQI
;
A
#
# COMPACT_ATOMS: atom_id res chain seq x y z
N MET A 1 20.99 -18.19 2.49
CA MET A 1 22.43 -17.85 2.37
C MET A 1 23.19 -19.03 1.77
N LYS A 2 24.17 -18.81 0.89
CA LYS A 2 24.96 -19.86 0.20
C LYS A 2 26.05 -20.46 1.08
N SER A 3 26.82 -19.63 1.80
CA SER A 3 27.96 -20.07 2.61
C SER A 3 28.06 -19.28 3.91
N ARG A 4 28.58 -19.91 4.97
CA ARG A 4 28.86 -19.26 6.25
C ARG A 4 30.20 -18.53 6.29
N SER A 5 31.18 -18.91 5.48
CA SER A 5 32.57 -18.44 5.63
C SER A 5 33.18 -17.87 4.35
N TYR A 6 32.43 -17.87 3.26
CA TYR A 6 32.91 -17.46 1.93
C TYR A 6 31.90 -16.53 1.25
N ASN A 7 32.34 -15.90 0.16
CA ASN A 7 31.63 -14.91 -0.65
C ASN A 7 31.46 -13.54 0.03
N GLU A 8 31.27 -12.53 -0.82
CA GLU A 8 30.86 -11.18 -0.43
C GLU A 8 29.33 -11.09 -0.31
N GLY A 9 28.83 -10.12 0.46
CA GLY A 9 27.42 -10.03 0.88
C GLY A 9 26.41 -10.31 -0.24
N THR A 10 26.32 -9.44 -1.25
CA THR A 10 25.35 -9.61 -2.35
C THR A 10 25.53 -10.92 -3.13
N ASN A 11 26.75 -11.45 -3.19
CA ASN A 11 27.08 -12.71 -3.87
C ASN A 11 26.77 -13.95 -3.01
N ASN A 12 26.47 -13.78 -1.72
CA ASN A 12 26.23 -14.86 -0.77
C ASN A 12 24.74 -15.21 -0.54
N PHE A 13 23.82 -14.58 -1.28
CA PHE A 13 22.43 -15.04 -1.39
C PHE A 13 22.32 -16.19 -2.39
N VAL A 14 21.46 -17.17 -2.11
CA VAL A 14 21.16 -18.28 -3.02
C VAL A 14 20.50 -17.73 -4.30
N SER A 15 20.71 -18.40 -5.44
CA SER A 15 20.05 -17.95 -6.68
C SER A 15 18.53 -18.07 -6.54
N LYS A 16 17.78 -17.19 -7.22
CA LYS A 16 16.32 -17.31 -7.32
C LYS A 16 15.87 -18.66 -7.89
N ASP A 17 16.72 -19.32 -8.68
CA ASP A 17 16.46 -20.63 -9.29
C ASP A 17 16.63 -21.81 -8.34
N THR A 18 17.19 -21.54 -7.15
CA THR A 18 17.51 -22.57 -6.14
C THR A 18 16.60 -22.52 -4.93
N VAL A 19 15.74 -21.49 -4.84
CA VAL A 19 14.69 -21.38 -3.83
C VAL A 19 13.36 -21.88 -4.39
N PRO A 20 12.35 -22.17 -3.55
CA PRO A 20 11.01 -22.49 -4.04
C PRO A 20 10.50 -21.41 -4.99
N ALA A 21 9.74 -21.81 -6.01
CA ALA A 21 9.21 -20.87 -7.02
C ALA A 21 8.38 -19.73 -6.40
N LEU A 22 7.65 -20.02 -5.31
CA LEU A 22 6.89 -19.01 -4.56
C LEU A 22 7.78 -17.91 -3.93
N THR A 23 9.06 -18.19 -3.67
CA THR A 23 10.04 -17.25 -3.12
C THR A 23 10.83 -16.55 -4.22
N GLY A 24 11.33 -17.30 -5.21
CA GLY A 24 12.21 -16.78 -6.26
C GLY A 24 11.48 -16.09 -7.42
N TYR A 25 10.18 -16.36 -7.55
CA TYR A 25 9.34 -15.90 -8.65
C TYR A 25 8.03 -15.33 -8.11
N GLY A 26 6.97 -16.13 -8.10
CA GLY A 26 5.63 -15.67 -7.75
C GLY A 26 4.62 -16.80 -7.62
N PHE A 27 3.37 -16.41 -7.42
CA PHE A 27 2.25 -17.31 -7.21
C PHE A 27 1.15 -17.00 -8.24
N SER A 28 0.63 -18.05 -8.89
CA SER A 28 -0.52 -17.97 -9.79
C SER A 28 -1.69 -18.70 -9.13
N PRO A 29 -2.54 -17.99 -8.35
CA PRO A 29 -3.65 -18.63 -7.65
C PRO A 29 -4.66 -19.20 -8.63
N ASN A 30 -5.12 -20.42 -8.36
CA ASN A 30 -6.30 -21.01 -8.98
C ASN A 30 -7.24 -21.44 -7.85
N VAL A 31 -8.20 -20.57 -7.53
CA VAL A 31 -9.11 -20.73 -6.39
C VAL A 31 -10.53 -20.63 -6.90
N VAL A 32 -11.38 -21.54 -6.44
CA VAL A 32 -12.82 -21.55 -6.75
C VAL A 32 -13.59 -21.20 -5.48
N ALA A 33 -14.44 -20.19 -5.57
CA ALA A 33 -15.41 -19.85 -4.54
C ALA A 33 -16.83 -20.06 -5.10
N VAL A 34 -17.68 -20.75 -4.34
CA VAL A 34 -19.10 -20.91 -4.67
C VAL A 34 -19.89 -19.93 -3.80
N ILE A 35 -20.62 -19.04 -4.46
CA ILE A 35 -21.43 -18.00 -3.80
C ILE A 35 -22.89 -18.27 -4.16
N THR A 36 -23.76 -18.31 -3.15
CA THR A 36 -25.20 -18.45 -3.31
C THR A 36 -25.91 -17.19 -2.81
N ALA A 37 -26.96 -16.79 -3.50
CA ALA A 37 -27.84 -15.71 -3.08
C ALA A 37 -29.30 -16.19 -3.05
N ASP A 38 -30.13 -15.54 -2.23
CA ASP A 38 -31.57 -15.79 -2.22
C ASP A 38 -32.16 -15.49 -3.60
N LYS A 39 -33.22 -16.21 -3.98
CA LYS A 39 -33.88 -16.02 -5.30
C LYS A 39 -34.45 -14.62 -5.50
N THR A 40 -34.67 -13.88 -4.41
CA THR A 40 -35.13 -12.49 -4.41
C THR A 40 -34.01 -11.49 -4.58
N GLU A 41 -32.75 -11.90 -4.36
CA GLU A 41 -31.59 -11.04 -4.53
C GLU A 41 -31.36 -10.78 -6.01
N THR A 42 -31.21 -9.50 -6.36
CA THR A 42 -31.03 -9.10 -7.76
C THR A 42 -29.58 -8.77 -8.05
N THR A 43 -28.84 -8.26 -7.07
CA THR A 43 -27.42 -7.95 -7.25
C THR A 43 -26.59 -8.18 -5.99
N SER A 44 -25.29 -8.36 -6.12
CA SER A 44 -24.36 -8.38 -4.98
C SER A 44 -23.04 -7.71 -5.31
N ASP A 45 -22.38 -7.18 -4.29
CA ASP A 45 -21.03 -6.62 -4.40
C ASP A 45 -20.00 -7.72 -4.10
N LEU A 46 -19.02 -7.91 -4.98
CA LEU A 46 -17.92 -8.86 -4.78
C LEU A 46 -16.58 -8.12 -4.81
N LYS A 47 -15.83 -8.21 -3.71
CA LYS A 47 -14.48 -7.63 -3.58
C LYS A 47 -13.45 -8.74 -3.60
N ILE A 48 -12.52 -8.69 -4.56
CA ILE A 48 -11.42 -9.65 -4.68
C ILE A 48 -10.11 -8.92 -4.44
N THR A 49 -9.35 -9.39 -3.45
CA THR A 49 -8.03 -8.85 -3.12
C THR A 49 -6.97 -9.93 -3.29
N ASN A 50 -5.97 -9.67 -4.14
CA ASN A 50 -4.73 -10.43 -4.20
C ASN A 50 -3.68 -9.72 -3.37
N ARG A 51 -2.94 -10.46 -2.53
CA ARG A 51 -2.00 -9.88 -1.57
C ARG A 51 -0.72 -10.69 -1.51
N ARG A 52 0.42 -9.98 -1.46
CA ARG A 52 1.76 -10.50 -1.19
C ARG A 52 2.28 -9.86 0.08
N ILE A 53 2.63 -10.68 1.05
CA ILE A 53 3.36 -10.25 2.25
C ILE A 53 4.78 -10.80 2.12
N SER A 54 5.77 -9.91 2.21
CA SER A 54 7.17 -10.24 2.00
C SER A 54 7.99 -10.02 3.26
N ASP A 55 8.87 -10.98 3.49
CA ASP A 55 9.89 -10.91 4.53
C ASP A 55 11.15 -10.21 3.99
N GLN A 56 11.89 -9.59 4.89
CA GLN A 56 13.21 -9.06 4.61
C GLN A 56 14.26 -10.03 5.18
N TYR A 57 14.87 -10.81 4.29
CA TYR A 57 16.01 -11.65 4.64
C TYR A 57 17.31 -10.85 4.50
N ASN A 58 18.02 -10.68 5.62
CA ASN A 58 19.30 -9.98 5.67
C ASN A 58 20.43 -10.96 5.95
N ILE A 59 21.63 -10.62 5.47
CA ILE A 59 22.86 -11.28 5.91
C ILE A 59 23.89 -10.23 6.28
N GLU A 60 24.67 -10.55 7.30
CA GLU A 60 25.71 -9.68 7.85
C GLU A 60 26.95 -10.51 8.19
N TRP A 61 28.14 -9.93 7.99
CA TRP A 61 29.39 -10.58 8.41
C TRP A 61 29.65 -10.27 9.87
N VAL A 62 29.52 -11.28 10.74
CA VAL A 62 29.66 -11.13 12.19
C VAL A 62 30.89 -11.89 12.64
N SER A 63 31.91 -11.14 13.07
CA SER A 63 33.22 -11.64 13.46
C SER A 63 33.91 -12.40 12.32
N SER A 64 33.66 -13.71 12.22
CA SER A 64 34.36 -14.64 11.31
C SER A 64 33.41 -15.45 10.42
N LYS A 65 32.12 -15.10 10.39
CA LYS A 65 31.12 -15.80 9.60
C LYS A 65 29.95 -14.91 9.19
N TRP A 66 29.30 -15.27 8.10
CA TRP A 66 28.00 -14.75 7.74
C TRP A 66 26.92 -15.26 8.69
N TRP A 67 26.10 -14.33 9.16
CA TRP A 67 24.89 -14.56 9.93
C TRP A 67 23.69 -14.07 9.12
N GLY A 68 22.58 -14.82 9.16
CA GLY A 68 21.38 -14.49 8.41
C GLY A 68 20.19 -14.29 9.34
N THR A 69 19.38 -13.27 9.06
CA THR A 69 18.16 -12.95 9.81
C THR A 69 16.99 -12.82 8.84
N ASN A 70 15.78 -13.21 9.28
CA ASN A 70 14.57 -13.09 8.49
C ASN A 70 13.54 -12.28 9.28
N ASN A 71 13.38 -11.01 8.90
CA ASN A 71 12.36 -10.14 9.48
C ASN A 71 11.06 -10.38 8.72
N LYS A 72 10.04 -10.86 9.44
CA LYS A 72 8.77 -11.24 8.81
C LYS A 72 7.88 -10.04 8.52
N ASP A 73 7.05 -10.17 7.49
CA ASP A 73 5.92 -9.25 7.22
C ASP A 73 6.33 -7.78 7.03
N THR A 74 7.54 -7.56 6.55
CA THR A 74 8.14 -6.22 6.43
C THR A 74 7.59 -5.39 5.27
N TYR A 75 7.05 -6.05 4.25
CA TYR A 75 6.49 -5.41 3.07
C TYR A 75 5.18 -6.07 2.68
N ASN A 76 4.20 -5.25 2.34
CA ASN A 76 2.84 -5.71 2.09
C ASN A 76 2.32 -5.04 0.83
N GLU A 77 2.13 -5.83 -0.23
CA GLU A 77 1.62 -5.36 -1.50
C GLU A 77 0.28 -6.03 -1.79
N PHE A 78 -0.69 -5.29 -2.31
CA PHE A 78 -1.98 -5.85 -2.69
C PHE A 78 -2.65 -5.09 -3.83
N PHE A 79 -3.50 -5.80 -4.53
CA PHE A 79 -4.37 -5.26 -5.56
C PHE A 79 -5.79 -5.77 -5.35
N THR A 80 -6.76 -4.87 -5.47
CA THR A 80 -8.16 -5.14 -5.19
C THR A 80 -9.01 -4.71 -6.36
N ASN A 81 -9.92 -5.60 -6.78
CA ASN A 81 -10.99 -5.30 -7.73
C ASN A 81 -12.35 -5.45 -7.05
N HIS A 82 -13.27 -4.59 -7.46
CA HIS A 82 -14.68 -4.65 -7.08
C HIS A 82 -15.49 -5.07 -8.29
N TYR A 83 -16.45 -5.96 -8.08
CA TYR A 83 -17.34 -6.45 -9.10
C TYR A 83 -18.78 -6.34 -8.63
N LYS A 84 -19.68 -6.10 -9.58
CA LYS A 84 -21.11 -6.25 -9.40
C LYS A 84 -21.52 -7.59 -9.98
N LEU A 85 -22.16 -8.42 -9.15
CA LEU A 85 -22.84 -9.63 -9.56
C LEU A 85 -24.29 -9.27 -9.86
N ASP A 86 -24.73 -9.43 -11.11
CA ASP A 86 -26.14 -9.30 -11.50
C ASP A 86 -26.74 -10.70 -11.59
N TRP A 87 -27.47 -11.10 -10.55
CA TRP A 87 -28.07 -12.43 -10.44
C TRP A 87 -29.23 -12.61 -11.42
N LYS A 88 -29.94 -11.53 -11.75
CA LYS A 88 -31.09 -11.55 -12.64
C LYS A 88 -30.67 -11.77 -14.09
N ASN A 89 -29.59 -11.12 -14.52
CA ASN A 89 -29.09 -11.19 -15.90
C ASN A 89 -27.89 -12.14 -16.06
N HIS A 90 -27.41 -12.74 -14.96
CA HIS A 90 -26.24 -13.62 -14.92
C HIS A 90 -24.96 -12.96 -15.46
N GLN A 91 -24.72 -11.72 -15.05
CA GLN A 91 -23.56 -10.93 -15.49
C GLN A 91 -22.64 -10.57 -14.33
N VAL A 92 -21.36 -10.41 -14.66
CA VAL A 92 -20.35 -9.87 -13.76
C VAL A 92 -19.69 -8.69 -14.45
N THR A 93 -19.70 -7.54 -13.79
CA THR A 93 -19.08 -6.31 -14.30
C THR A 93 -18.11 -5.74 -13.28
N LEU A 94 -17.05 -5.10 -13.74
CA LEU A 94 -16.12 -4.38 -12.87
C LEU A 94 -16.80 -3.11 -12.34
N ASP A 95 -16.78 -2.93 -11.02
CA ASP A 95 -17.39 -1.78 -10.34
C ASP A 95 -16.32 -0.74 -9.97
N ASN A 96 -15.91 0.05 -10.97
CA ASN A 96 -14.95 1.13 -10.78
C ASN A 96 -15.51 2.26 -9.89
N GLN A 97 -16.83 2.41 -9.80
CA GLN A 97 -17.44 3.45 -8.99
C GLN A 97 -17.26 3.12 -7.50
N LYS A 98 -17.58 1.89 -7.10
CA LYS A 98 -17.36 1.43 -5.72
C LYS A 98 -15.91 1.58 -5.28
N PHE A 99 -14.98 1.27 -6.20
CA PHE A 99 -13.55 1.46 -5.98
C PHE A 99 -13.21 2.93 -5.67
N LEU A 100 -13.67 3.86 -6.50
CA LEU A 100 -13.42 5.30 -6.32
C LEU A 100 -14.08 5.84 -5.04
N GLU A 101 -15.30 5.40 -4.72
CA GLU A 101 -16.00 5.77 -3.49
C GLU A 101 -15.23 5.35 -2.23
N GLU A 102 -14.73 4.11 -2.16
CA GLU A 102 -13.90 3.64 -1.06
C GLU A 102 -12.61 4.47 -0.93
N GLN A 103 -11.96 4.77 -2.07
CA GLN A 103 -10.73 5.56 -2.10
C GLN A 103 -10.95 7.01 -1.62
N MET A 104 -12.05 7.64 -2.02
CA MET A 104 -12.42 9.00 -1.59
C MET A 104 -12.79 9.03 -0.11
N ASN A 105 -13.57 8.07 0.38
CA ASN A 105 -13.96 7.99 1.78
C ASN A 105 -12.74 7.81 2.70
N SER A 106 -11.78 6.98 2.28
CA SER A 106 -10.50 6.81 2.99
C SER A 106 -9.74 8.13 3.11
N ILE A 107 -9.61 8.88 2.01
CA ILE A 107 -8.90 10.17 2.00
C ILE A 107 -9.62 11.24 2.82
N ASN A 108 -10.96 11.29 2.76
CA ASN A 108 -11.74 12.21 3.58
C ASN A 108 -11.53 11.93 5.08
N SER A 109 -11.56 10.66 5.49
CA SER A 109 -11.26 10.27 6.88
C SER A 109 -9.86 10.67 7.32
N VAL A 110 -8.88 10.65 6.42
CA VAL A 110 -7.52 11.13 6.71
C VAL A 110 -7.52 12.64 6.88
N ASN A 111 -8.14 13.40 5.97
CA ASN A 111 -8.25 14.85 6.06
C ASN A 111 -8.89 15.32 7.38
N ASP A 112 -9.89 14.59 7.87
CA ASP A 112 -10.57 14.87 9.15
C ASP A 112 -9.65 14.64 10.37
N LYS A 113 -8.70 13.70 10.26
CA LYS A 113 -7.73 13.39 11.31
C LYS A 113 -6.53 14.34 11.30
N LEU A 114 -6.18 14.83 10.12
CA LEU A 114 -5.15 15.87 9.93
C LEU A 114 -5.68 17.23 10.43
N ASN A 115 -4.83 18.26 10.36
CA ASN A 115 -5.24 19.66 10.51
C ASN A 115 -5.67 20.11 11.92
N LYS A 116 -5.10 19.49 12.95
CA LYS A 116 -5.28 19.88 14.36
C LYS A 116 -4.52 21.16 14.74
N GLY A 117 -3.57 21.59 13.91
CA GLY A 117 -2.80 22.82 14.05
C GLY A 117 -3.30 23.98 13.18
N LYS A 118 -2.45 25.01 13.07
CA LYS A 118 -2.71 26.21 12.26
C LYS A 118 -2.55 25.98 10.75
N GLY A 119 -1.62 25.11 10.37
CA GLY A 119 -1.44 24.68 8.98
C GLY A 119 -2.59 23.78 8.57
N LYS A 120 -3.10 23.94 7.35
CA LYS A 120 -4.11 23.05 6.78
C LYS A 120 -3.54 22.38 5.54
N LEU A 121 -3.56 21.06 5.53
CA LEU A 121 -3.23 20.18 4.42
C LEU A 121 -4.52 19.49 3.97
N SER A 122 -4.83 19.55 2.69
CA SER A 122 -5.97 18.85 2.10
C SER A 122 -5.49 17.93 1.00
N LEU A 123 -5.87 16.67 1.11
CA LEU A 123 -5.50 15.60 0.19
C LEU A 123 -6.72 15.25 -0.67
N SER A 124 -6.51 15.02 -1.96
CA SER A 124 -7.59 14.65 -2.88
C SER A 124 -7.08 13.77 -4.01
N MET A 125 -8.00 13.04 -4.66
CA MET A 125 -7.71 12.31 -5.89
C MET A 125 -8.12 13.14 -7.10
N ASN A 126 -7.23 13.23 -8.09
CA ASN A 126 -7.58 13.65 -9.44
C ASN A 126 -7.37 12.46 -10.38
N GLY A 127 -8.46 11.74 -10.68
CA GLY A 127 -8.38 10.42 -11.31
C GLY A 127 -7.64 9.44 -10.40
N ASN A 128 -6.55 8.85 -10.89
CA ASN A 128 -5.69 7.93 -10.14
C ASN A 128 -4.47 8.61 -9.47
N GLN A 129 -4.42 9.94 -9.48
CA GLN A 129 -3.31 10.71 -8.92
C GLN A 129 -3.69 11.36 -7.59
N LEU A 130 -2.82 11.20 -6.59
CA LEU A 130 -2.92 11.95 -5.35
C LEU A 130 -2.45 13.40 -5.57
N LYS A 131 -3.24 14.35 -5.07
CA LYS A 131 -2.92 15.78 -5.02
C LYS A 131 -3.00 16.28 -3.59
N ALA A 132 -2.18 17.28 -3.29
CA ALA A 132 -2.18 17.97 -2.02
C ALA A 132 -2.32 19.48 -2.23
N THR A 133 -3.16 20.12 -1.43
CA THR A 133 -3.22 21.58 -1.32
C THR A 133 -2.97 21.98 0.11
N SER A 134 -2.49 23.22 0.31
CA SER A 134 -2.21 23.72 1.64
C SER A 134 -2.69 25.16 1.82
N SER A 135 -3.04 25.50 3.06
CA SER A 135 -3.22 26.87 3.52
C SER A 135 -2.47 27.09 4.83
N ASN A 136 -2.10 28.35 5.12
CA ASN A 136 -1.19 28.68 6.22
C ASN A 136 0.15 27.92 6.12
N ALA A 137 0.77 27.99 4.94
CA ALA A 137 1.89 27.15 4.51
C ALA A 137 3.09 27.09 5.48
N GLY A 138 3.34 28.14 6.27
CA GLY A 138 4.44 28.20 7.25
C GLY A 138 4.20 27.45 8.56
N TYR A 139 3.03 26.84 8.75
CA TYR A 139 2.68 26.11 9.96
C TYR A 139 2.58 24.60 9.72
N GLY A 140 2.80 23.81 10.77
CA GLY A 140 2.61 22.37 10.76
C GLY A 140 1.13 21.94 10.71
N ILE A 141 0.91 20.69 10.31
CA ILE A 141 -0.41 20.01 10.33
C ILE A 141 -0.95 19.99 11.76
N SER A 142 -0.07 19.72 12.73
CA SER A 142 -0.35 19.75 14.17
C SER A 142 0.94 20.07 14.95
N TYR A 143 0.84 20.12 16.28
CA TYR A 143 1.98 20.23 17.18
C TYR A 143 2.52 18.87 17.66
N GLU A 144 1.87 17.77 17.27
CA GLU A 144 2.22 16.41 17.62
C GLU A 144 3.40 15.90 16.80
N ASP A 145 4.20 15.00 17.36
CA ASP A 145 5.34 14.37 16.67
C ASP A 145 4.95 13.03 16.06
N LYS A 146 3.99 13.05 15.13
CA LYS A 146 3.44 11.85 14.51
C LYS A 146 3.83 11.79 13.05
N ASN A 147 4.22 10.61 12.60
CA ASN A 147 4.56 10.34 11.21
C ASN A 147 3.38 9.73 10.48
N TRP A 148 3.23 10.11 9.22
CA TRP A 148 2.25 9.56 8.29
C TRP A 148 2.97 9.01 7.07
N GLY A 149 2.55 7.83 6.64
CA GLY A 149 3.00 7.21 5.40
C GLY A 149 1.94 7.31 4.31
N ILE A 150 2.38 7.57 3.08
CA ILE A 150 1.58 7.39 1.86
C ILE A 150 2.03 6.09 1.21
N PHE A 151 1.05 5.24 0.91
CA PHE A 151 1.26 3.92 0.36
C PHE A 151 0.52 3.78 -0.97
N VAL A 152 1.16 3.21 -1.98
CA VAL A 152 0.53 2.85 -3.26
C VAL A 152 0.52 1.33 -3.35
N ASN A 153 -0.66 0.73 -3.46
CA ASN A 153 -0.83 -0.73 -3.43
C ASN A 153 -0.12 -1.40 -2.24
N GLY A 154 0.03 -0.68 -1.12
CA GLY A 154 0.73 -1.15 0.08
C GLY A 154 2.25 -0.86 0.11
N GLU A 155 2.85 -0.39 -0.99
CA GLU A 155 4.22 0.12 -1.01
C GLU A 155 4.30 1.53 -0.43
N LYS A 156 5.13 1.75 0.58
CA LYS A 156 5.35 3.10 1.14
C LYS A 156 6.16 3.96 0.17
N VAL A 157 5.55 4.99 -0.39
CA VAL A 157 6.17 5.88 -1.38
C VAL A 157 6.60 7.23 -0.81
N TYR A 158 6.01 7.65 0.30
CA TYR A 158 6.34 8.93 0.95
C TYR A 158 6.03 8.89 2.45
N THR A 159 6.71 9.73 3.21
CA THR A 159 6.47 9.91 4.65
C THR A 159 6.59 11.38 5.00
N PHE A 160 5.69 11.87 5.85
CA PHE A 160 5.75 13.23 6.39
C PHE A 160 5.43 13.24 7.89
N ASN A 161 5.93 14.25 8.59
CA ASN A 161 5.68 14.46 10.02
C ASN A 161 4.67 15.59 10.23
N GLU A 162 3.82 15.49 11.25
CA GLU A 162 2.80 16.50 11.53
C GLU A 162 3.36 17.88 11.90
N LYS A 163 4.60 17.97 12.42
CA LYS A 163 5.29 19.25 12.70
C LYS A 163 5.84 19.91 11.45
N SER A 164 6.04 19.16 10.36
CA SER A 164 6.55 19.71 9.10
C SER A 164 5.55 20.68 8.49
N THR A 165 6.05 21.74 7.87
CA THR A 165 5.21 22.80 7.30
C THR A 165 4.33 22.25 6.17
N VAL A 166 3.03 22.56 6.20
CA VAL A 166 2.07 22.05 5.19
C VAL A 166 2.42 22.48 3.77
N GLY A 167 3.12 23.61 3.61
CA GLY A 167 3.67 24.05 2.33
C GLY A 167 4.69 23.07 1.76
N ASN A 168 5.67 22.64 2.57
CA ASN A 168 6.69 21.68 2.13
C ASN A 168 6.06 20.32 1.80
N ILE A 169 5.17 19.83 2.68
CA ILE A 169 4.49 18.54 2.49
C ILE A 169 3.68 18.54 1.18
N SER A 170 2.87 19.58 0.95
CA SER A 170 2.04 19.65 -0.27
C SER A 170 2.88 19.75 -1.54
N ASN A 171 3.99 20.50 -1.52
CA ASN A 171 4.92 20.59 -2.64
C ASN A 171 5.58 19.24 -2.95
N ASP A 172 6.05 18.53 -1.92
CA ASP A 172 6.68 17.21 -2.08
C ASP A 172 5.70 16.20 -2.68
N ILE A 173 4.49 16.08 -2.12
CA ILE A 173 3.46 15.16 -2.61
C ILE A 173 3.14 15.43 -4.09
N ASN A 174 2.96 16.71 -4.46
CA ASN A 174 2.64 17.06 -5.83
C ASN A 174 3.81 16.83 -6.79
N LYS A 175 5.05 17.06 -6.34
CA LYS A 175 6.27 16.83 -7.13
C LYS A 175 6.54 15.34 -7.38
N LEU A 176 6.25 14.49 -6.39
CA LEU A 176 6.39 13.04 -6.50
C LEU A 176 5.43 12.41 -7.51
N ASN A 177 4.38 13.13 -7.93
CA ASN A 177 3.43 12.67 -8.94
C ASN A 177 2.86 11.28 -8.59
N ILE A 178 2.50 11.08 -7.32
CA ILE A 178 2.06 9.78 -6.78
C ILE A 178 0.78 9.34 -7.50
N LYS A 179 0.87 8.20 -8.19
CA LYS A 179 -0.23 7.59 -8.94
C LYS A 179 -0.35 6.13 -8.58
N GLY A 180 -1.57 5.64 -8.51
CA GLY A 180 -1.83 4.23 -8.29
C GLY A 180 -3.31 3.93 -8.37
N PRO A 181 -3.68 2.66 -8.63
CA PRO A 181 -5.07 2.26 -8.50
C PRO A 181 -5.50 2.50 -7.05
N TYR A 182 -4.78 1.96 -6.06
CA TYR A 182 -5.10 2.13 -4.64
C TYR A 182 -4.03 2.94 -3.89
N ILE A 183 -4.46 3.97 -3.16
CA ILE A 183 -3.60 4.83 -2.33
C ILE A 183 -4.10 4.81 -0.89
N GLU A 184 -3.25 4.40 0.05
CA GLU A 184 -3.54 4.44 1.48
C GLU A 184 -2.69 5.49 2.17
N ILE A 185 -3.27 6.23 3.10
CA ILE A 185 -2.55 7.20 3.92
C ILE A 185 -2.88 6.90 5.38
N LYS A 186 -1.85 6.63 6.18
CA LYS A 186 -2.02 6.24 7.58
C LYS A 186 -0.86 6.69 8.44
N GLN A 187 -1.13 6.84 9.74
CA GLN A 187 -0.10 7.10 10.73
C GLN A 187 0.82 5.87 10.87
N ILE A 188 2.14 6.09 11.03
CA ILE A 188 3.18 5.06 11.19
C ILE A 188 4.08 5.32 12.39
#